data_AF-A0A1M7QII6-F1
#
_entry.id   AF-A0A1M7QII6-F1
#
_cell.length_a   1.000
_cell.length_b   1.000
_cell.length_c   1.000
_cell.angle_alpha   90.00
_cell.angle_beta   90.00
_cell.angle_gamma   90.00
#
_symmetry.space_group_name_H-M   'P 1'
#
loop_
_entity.id
_entity.type
_entity.pdbx_description
1 polymer ?
#
loop_
_entity_poly.entity_id
_entity_poly.type
_entity_poly.pdbx_seq_one_letter_code
_entity_poly.pdbx_strand_id
1 'polypeptide(L)'
;MAFTLRLAMICGWALCVLTLPYAWADEECVSYAPDAWTLRGKLERHVFPGAPGFEDLATGDEPEVGFYLALESPLCVTGNDNEEALALDENVRLVQLVLNQQGYNELRPYLNQIVTLSGTFFSAISGHHHSPVLMQQVAFVEGTPAPPVDCGLLEKNTAQDNGGYRPVLQGIVTGTEKVWFHEAPGRACSAQRASVGVGDSLTVSSVTDDGWVYASHMEKDGTLVSGWLDQGQVVLNACPSCTQPQEAVAPDVTDYLGFVTTCTDDPTFAGCNELELMWHQLQEKYRNNQPMLALLGETWPHL
;
A
#
# COMPACT_ATOMS: atom_id res chain seq x y z
N MET A 1 -64.92 53.75 -46.66
CA MET A 1 -63.75 54.29 -45.93
C MET A 1 -62.92 53.08 -45.52
N ALA A 2 -61.96 52.62 -46.33
CA ALA A 2 -60.60 53.13 -46.55
C ALA A 2 -59.64 52.00 -46.11
N PHE A 3 -59.11 51.29 -47.11
CA PHE A 3 -57.95 50.41 -47.04
C PHE A 3 -56.71 51.21 -46.57
N THR A 4 -55.81 50.58 -45.81
CA THR A 4 -54.37 50.60 -46.13
C THR A 4 -53.60 49.47 -45.46
N LEU A 5 -52.78 48.85 -46.30
CA LEU A 5 -51.75 47.83 -46.04
C LEU A 5 -50.39 48.54 -45.81
N ARG A 6 -49.39 47.77 -45.33
CA ARG A 6 -47.93 48.03 -45.28
C ARG A 6 -47.43 48.62 -43.93
N LEU A 7 -46.27 48.27 -43.37
CA LEU A 7 -45.02 47.73 -43.92
C LEU A 7 -44.20 47.07 -42.79
N ALA A 8 -43.28 46.19 -43.17
CA ALA A 8 -42.37 45.40 -42.33
C ALA A 8 -41.48 46.22 -41.37
N MET A 9 -41.08 45.61 -40.25
CA MET A 9 -39.76 45.87 -39.66
C MET A 9 -39.16 44.58 -39.09
N ILE A 10 -38.22 44.02 -39.84
CA ILE A 10 -37.29 42.99 -39.41
C ILE A 10 -36.24 43.70 -38.54
N CYS A 11 -36.24 43.45 -37.23
CA CYS A 11 -35.11 43.68 -36.34
C CYS A 11 -34.91 42.33 -35.65
N GLY A 12 -33.85 41.58 -35.93
CA GLY A 12 -32.47 42.03 -35.82
C GLY A 12 -31.89 41.24 -34.66
N TRP A 13 -31.10 40.23 -35.01
CA TRP A 13 -30.45 39.29 -34.10
C TRP A 13 -29.76 39.99 -32.93
N ALA A 14 -29.99 39.49 -31.72
CA ALA A 14 -29.05 39.61 -30.60
C ALA A 14 -29.20 38.38 -29.70
N LEU A 15 -28.80 37.22 -30.23
CA LEU A 15 -28.49 36.05 -29.42
C LEU A 15 -27.19 36.39 -28.67
N CYS A 16 -27.31 37.07 -27.54
CA CYS A 16 -26.19 37.31 -26.63
C CYS A 16 -25.90 35.97 -25.93
N VAL A 17 -25.17 35.10 -26.64
CA VAL A 17 -24.53 33.92 -26.04
C VAL A 17 -23.49 34.47 -25.09
N LEU A 18 -23.87 34.61 -23.82
CA LEU A 18 -22.96 34.83 -22.71
C LEU A 18 -22.04 33.61 -22.63
N THR A 19 -20.96 33.63 -23.40
CA THR A 19 -19.80 32.79 -23.15
C THR A 19 -19.18 33.29 -21.85
N LEU A 20 -19.70 32.84 -20.72
CA LEU A 20 -18.95 32.90 -19.48
C LEU A 20 -17.64 32.15 -19.75
N PRO A 21 -16.47 32.81 -19.69
CA PRO A 21 -15.23 32.06 -19.69
C PRO A 21 -15.31 31.15 -18.47
N TYR A 22 -15.34 29.84 -18.71
CA TYR A 22 -14.98 28.86 -17.69
C TYR A 22 -13.52 29.18 -17.37
N ALA A 23 -13.29 30.01 -16.36
CA ALA A 23 -12.00 30.10 -15.72
C ALA A 23 -11.88 28.77 -14.97
N TRP A 24 -11.08 27.86 -15.52
CA TRP A 24 -10.58 26.72 -14.77
C TRP A 24 -9.73 27.36 -13.69
N ALA A 25 -10.17 27.29 -12.44
CA ALA A 25 -9.32 27.70 -11.34
C ALA A 25 -8.09 26.77 -11.39
N ASP A 26 -6.91 27.34 -11.57
CA ASP A 26 -5.67 26.63 -11.27
C ASP A 26 -5.74 26.30 -9.78
N GLU A 27 -5.87 25.01 -9.46
CA GLU A 27 -5.69 24.53 -8.10
C GLU A 27 -4.24 24.83 -7.73
N GLU A 28 -4.03 25.77 -6.81
CA GLU A 28 -2.70 26.14 -6.35
C GLU A 28 -2.05 24.89 -5.71
N CYS A 29 -0.95 24.44 -6.29
CA CYS A 29 -0.22 23.27 -5.80
C CYS A 29 0.28 23.52 -4.38
N VAL A 30 0.26 22.47 -3.56
CA VAL A 30 0.73 22.54 -2.18
C VAL A 30 2.25 22.32 -2.13
N SER A 31 2.91 22.97 -1.18
CA SER A 31 4.35 22.83 -0.93
C SER A 31 4.65 21.78 0.15
N TYR A 32 5.84 21.18 0.09
CA TYR A 32 6.40 20.47 1.25
C TYR A 32 6.73 21.43 2.40
N ALA A 33 7.08 20.87 3.56
CA ALA A 33 7.43 21.60 4.77
C ALA A 33 8.36 22.80 4.49
N PRO A 34 8.15 23.96 5.14
CA PRO A 34 7.52 24.10 6.47
C PRO A 34 6.01 24.40 6.45
N ASP A 35 5.40 24.58 5.28
CA ASP A 35 3.98 24.94 5.20
C ASP A 35 3.10 23.78 5.67
N ALA A 36 2.05 24.13 6.42
CA ALA A 36 1.06 23.18 6.90
C ALA A 36 -0.21 23.28 6.06
N TRP A 37 -0.72 22.13 5.64
CA TRP A 37 -1.87 22.02 4.76
C TRP A 37 -2.99 21.25 5.44
N THR A 38 -4.23 21.68 5.19
CA THR A 38 -5.43 21.01 5.66
C THR A 38 -6.07 20.26 4.50
N LEU A 39 -6.15 18.93 4.61
CA LEU A 39 -6.75 18.06 3.61
C LEU A 39 -7.97 17.36 4.16
N ARG A 40 -8.97 17.20 3.29
CA ARG A 40 -10.17 16.40 3.54
C ARG A 40 -10.14 15.15 2.68
N GLY A 41 -10.41 14.00 3.29
CA GLY A 41 -10.41 12.72 2.58
C GLY A 41 -10.99 11.60 3.43
N LYS A 42 -11.04 10.40 2.87
CA LYS A 42 -11.42 9.20 3.61
C LYS A 42 -10.20 8.66 4.34
N LEU A 43 -10.31 8.49 5.66
CA LEU A 43 -9.27 7.84 6.44
C LEU A 43 -9.33 6.33 6.20
N GLU A 44 -8.25 5.76 5.70
CA GLU A 44 -8.17 4.34 5.37
C GLU A 44 -7.01 3.68 6.12
N ARG A 45 -7.19 2.39 6.42
CA ARG A 45 -6.12 1.51 6.88
C ARG A 45 -5.68 0.69 5.68
N HIS A 46 -4.39 0.66 5.40
CA HIS A 46 -3.81 -0.19 4.36
C HIS A 46 -2.73 -1.06 4.98
N VAL A 47 -2.50 -2.21 4.36
CA VAL A 47 -1.43 -3.15 4.70
C VAL A 47 -0.56 -3.35 3.46
N PHE A 48 0.72 -3.06 3.57
CA PHE A 48 1.69 -3.19 2.49
C PHE A 48 2.75 -4.24 2.82
N PRO A 49 3.37 -4.88 1.81
CA PRO A 49 4.56 -5.68 2.00
C PRO A 49 5.71 -4.85 2.57
N GLY A 50 6.26 -5.30 3.70
CA GLY A 50 7.46 -4.78 4.34
C GLY A 50 8.68 -5.66 4.07
N ALA A 51 9.61 -5.69 5.01
CA ALA A 51 10.82 -6.50 4.91
C ALA A 51 10.52 -8.01 4.79
N PRO A 52 11.43 -8.81 4.19
CA PRO A 52 12.70 -8.38 3.58
C PRO A 52 12.57 -7.90 2.11
N GLY A 53 11.52 -8.30 1.39
CA GLY A 53 11.37 -8.09 -0.05
C GLY A 53 10.63 -6.81 -0.43
N PHE A 54 9.68 -6.35 0.38
CA PHE A 54 8.75 -5.24 0.07
C PHE A 54 7.95 -5.47 -1.23
N GLU A 55 7.68 -6.73 -1.57
CA GLU A 55 7.06 -7.14 -2.82
C GLU A 55 5.72 -7.82 -2.62
N ASP A 56 5.63 -8.81 -1.73
CA ASP A 56 4.42 -9.62 -1.57
C ASP A 56 4.30 -10.27 -0.18
N LEU A 57 3.19 -9.98 0.50
CA LEU A 57 2.84 -10.63 1.77
C LEU A 57 2.67 -12.14 1.59
N ALA A 58 2.14 -12.59 0.44
CA ALA A 58 1.95 -13.99 0.14
C ALA A 58 3.26 -14.73 -0.17
N THR A 59 4.40 -14.05 -0.30
CA THR A 59 5.72 -14.71 -0.41
C THR A 59 6.53 -14.64 0.87
N GLY A 60 6.00 -14.02 1.93
CA GLY A 60 6.59 -14.04 3.28
C GLY A 60 7.03 -12.68 3.82
N ASP A 61 6.75 -11.58 3.11
CA ASP A 61 7.05 -10.25 3.61
C ASP A 61 6.22 -9.90 4.86
N GLU A 62 6.84 -9.18 5.79
CA GLU A 62 6.19 -8.70 7.00
C GLU A 62 5.12 -7.65 6.65
N PRO A 63 3.92 -7.71 7.25
CA PRO A 63 2.89 -6.71 7.00
C PRO A 63 3.21 -5.36 7.65
N GLU A 64 3.30 -4.31 6.84
CA GLU A 64 3.39 -2.92 7.28
C GLU A 64 2.01 -2.29 7.26
N VAL A 65 1.49 -1.95 8.45
CA VAL A 65 0.16 -1.36 8.62
C VAL A 65 0.28 0.15 8.83
N GLY A 66 -0.37 0.92 7.96
CA GLY A 66 -0.40 2.38 8.03
C GLY A 66 -1.81 2.95 7.93
N PHE A 67 -1.97 4.20 8.39
CA PHE A 67 -3.15 4.99 8.09
C PHE A 67 -2.86 5.95 6.94
N TYR A 68 -3.83 6.11 6.06
CA TYR A 68 -3.72 6.89 4.84
C TYR A 68 -4.95 7.78 4.70
N LEU A 69 -4.77 8.94 4.08
CA LEU A 69 -5.87 9.79 3.67
C LEU A 69 -6.07 9.63 2.16
N ALA A 70 -7.15 8.96 1.78
CA ALA A 70 -7.58 8.84 0.40
C ALA A 70 -8.35 10.11 0.00
N LEU A 71 -7.81 10.86 -0.97
CA LEU A 71 -8.32 12.15 -1.39
C LEU A 71 -9.39 12.00 -2.47
N GLU A 72 -10.48 12.76 -2.34
CA GLU A 72 -11.57 12.79 -3.33
C GLU A 72 -11.10 13.48 -4.64
N SER A 73 -10.43 14.62 -4.48
CA SER A 73 -9.73 15.34 -5.55
C SER A 73 -8.23 15.03 -5.50
N PRO A 74 -7.57 14.88 -6.66
CA PRO A 74 -6.12 14.73 -6.68
C PRO A 74 -5.44 15.98 -6.14
N LEU A 75 -4.34 15.79 -5.41
CA LEU A 75 -3.51 16.85 -4.88
C LEU A 75 -2.33 17.09 -5.82
N CYS A 76 -2.15 18.34 -6.24
CA CYS A 76 -0.92 18.78 -6.86
C CYS A 76 0.10 19.16 -5.78
N VAL A 77 1.31 18.61 -5.84
CA VAL A 77 2.41 18.92 -4.90
C VAL A 77 3.63 19.43 -5.66
N THR A 78 4.16 20.56 -5.22
CA THR A 78 5.41 21.15 -5.70
C THR A 78 6.53 20.93 -4.70
N GLY A 79 7.70 20.53 -5.19
CA GLY A 79 8.95 20.56 -4.41
C GLY A 79 9.29 21.98 -3.94
N ASN A 80 10.19 22.08 -2.97
CA ASN A 80 10.73 23.36 -2.49
C ASN A 80 12.27 23.35 -2.55
N ASP A 81 12.90 24.47 -2.20
CA ASP A 81 14.36 24.66 -2.20
C ASP A 81 15.15 23.58 -1.43
N ASN A 82 14.50 22.85 -0.50
CA ASN A 82 15.12 21.77 0.28
C ASN A 82 14.89 20.37 -0.31
N GLU A 83 13.96 20.22 -1.24
CA GLU A 83 13.57 18.97 -1.92
C GLU A 83 13.52 19.17 -3.45
N GLU A 84 14.40 20.04 -3.98
CA GLU A 84 14.45 20.53 -5.38
C GLU A 84 14.53 19.43 -6.45
N ALA A 85 15.01 18.24 -6.09
CA ALA A 85 15.24 17.14 -7.02
C ALA A 85 14.03 16.23 -7.26
N LEU A 86 12.88 16.52 -6.61
CA LEU A 86 11.72 15.64 -6.63
C LEU A 86 10.58 16.27 -7.44
N ALA A 87 10.17 15.55 -8.48
CA ALA A 87 9.23 16.00 -9.49
C ALA A 87 7.89 16.44 -8.88
N LEU A 88 7.24 17.37 -9.59
CA LEU A 88 5.82 17.66 -9.45
C LEU A 88 5.04 16.34 -9.50
N ASP A 89 4.25 16.07 -8.47
CA ASP A 89 3.21 15.05 -8.54
C ASP A 89 1.87 15.79 -8.65
N GLU A 90 1.28 15.75 -9.85
CA GLU A 90 0.04 16.45 -10.18
C GLU A 90 -1.21 15.61 -9.87
N ASN A 91 -1.05 14.36 -9.38
CA ASN A 91 -2.17 13.44 -9.21
C ASN A 91 -2.06 12.55 -7.96
N VAL A 92 -1.61 13.12 -6.84
CA VAL A 92 -1.57 12.41 -5.56
C VAL A 92 -2.98 12.17 -5.04
N ARG A 93 -3.38 10.91 -4.85
CA ARG A 93 -4.70 10.53 -4.31
C ARG A 93 -4.65 9.83 -2.98
N LEU A 94 -3.46 9.44 -2.54
CA LEU A 94 -3.25 8.73 -1.29
C LEU A 94 -2.08 9.38 -0.56
N VAL A 95 -2.32 9.83 0.66
CA VAL A 95 -1.29 10.43 1.52
C VAL A 95 -1.09 9.54 2.73
N GLN A 96 0.12 9.01 2.92
CA GLN A 96 0.47 8.24 4.11
C GLN A 96 0.63 9.15 5.33
N LEU A 97 0.05 8.75 6.45
CA LEU A 97 0.13 9.50 7.70
C LEU A 97 1.29 8.97 8.54
N VAL A 98 2.22 9.85 8.91
CA VAL A 98 3.30 9.54 9.85
C VAL A 98 2.79 9.77 11.27
N LEU A 99 2.40 8.68 11.93
CA LEU A 99 1.75 8.70 13.23
C LEU A 99 2.60 7.99 14.29
N ASN A 100 2.56 8.52 15.51
CA ASN A 100 2.93 7.77 16.70
C ASN A 100 1.72 6.99 17.25
N GLN A 101 1.92 6.22 18.33
CA GLN A 101 0.85 5.44 18.94
C GLN A 101 -0.37 6.28 19.37
N GLN A 102 -0.14 7.52 19.84
CA GLN A 102 -1.23 8.42 20.23
C GLN A 102 -2.05 8.82 19.00
N GLY A 103 -1.40 9.22 17.89
CA GLY A 103 -2.08 9.56 16.64
C GLY A 103 -2.90 8.40 16.08
N TYR A 104 -2.35 7.18 16.12
CA TYR A 104 -3.12 5.97 15.78
C TYR A 104 -4.35 5.79 16.67
N ASN A 105 -4.23 6.01 17.97
CA ASN A 105 -5.35 5.88 18.90
C ASN A 105 -6.42 6.95 18.69
N GLU A 106 -6.00 8.18 18.40
CA GLU A 106 -6.89 9.32 18.13
C GLU A 106 -7.69 9.12 16.83
N LEU A 107 -7.03 8.65 15.77
CA LEU A 107 -7.66 8.52 14.45
C LEU A 107 -8.44 7.22 14.26
N ARG A 108 -8.16 6.16 15.03
CA ARG A 108 -8.81 4.85 14.88
C ARG A 108 -10.36 4.89 14.87
N PRO A 109 -11.04 5.70 15.71
CA PRO A 109 -12.51 5.80 15.67
C PRO A 109 -13.06 6.34 14.34
N TYR A 110 -12.23 6.95 13.50
CA TYR A 110 -12.62 7.57 12.24
C TYR A 110 -12.22 6.74 11.00
N LEU A 111 -11.73 5.51 11.19
CA LEU A 111 -11.42 4.63 10.05
C LEU A 111 -12.65 4.43 9.16
N ASN A 112 -12.40 4.48 7.84
CA ASN A 112 -13.38 4.47 6.78
C ASN A 112 -14.38 5.64 6.78
N GLN A 113 -14.14 6.67 7.59
CA GLN A 113 -14.92 7.90 7.61
C GLN A 113 -14.22 9.01 6.85
N ILE A 114 -15.00 10.01 6.44
CA ILE A 114 -14.43 11.26 5.93
C ILE A 114 -13.94 12.11 7.11
N VAL A 115 -12.68 12.52 7.04
CA VAL A 115 -12.01 13.36 8.03
C VAL A 115 -11.32 14.53 7.35
N THR A 116 -11.05 15.56 8.13
CA THR A 116 -10.16 16.65 7.78
C THR A 116 -8.97 16.62 8.72
N LEU A 117 -7.76 16.58 8.15
CA LEU A 117 -6.50 16.53 8.87
C LEU A 117 -5.62 17.71 8.46
N SER A 118 -4.79 18.19 9.38
CA SER A 118 -3.77 19.19 9.12
C SER A 118 -2.39 18.62 9.41
N GLY A 119 -1.36 19.04 8.67
CA GLY A 119 0.02 18.65 8.92
C GLY A 119 0.98 19.25 7.90
N THR A 120 2.26 18.90 7.98
CA THR A 120 3.28 19.29 6.99
C THR A 120 3.58 18.10 6.06
N PHE A 121 3.92 18.38 4.80
CA PHE A 121 4.25 17.35 3.83
C PHE A 121 5.75 17.15 3.64
N PHE A 122 6.12 15.95 3.26
CA PHE A 122 7.44 15.60 2.75
C PHE A 122 7.34 14.40 1.80
N SER A 123 8.36 14.19 0.98
CA SER A 123 8.36 13.12 -0.02
C SER A 123 8.63 11.72 0.56
N ALA A 124 8.27 10.69 -0.20
CA ALA A 124 8.80 9.35 0.02
C ALA A 124 10.34 9.35 -0.10
N ILE A 125 11.03 8.73 0.87
CA ILE A 125 12.50 8.67 0.92
C ILE A 125 13.02 7.29 1.34
N SER A 126 12.14 6.32 1.61
CA SER A 126 12.50 4.96 2.03
C SER A 126 11.51 3.93 1.49
N GLY A 127 11.89 2.65 1.51
CA GLY A 127 10.99 1.54 1.15
C GLY A 127 9.80 1.34 2.11
N HIS A 128 9.80 2.01 3.27
CA HIS A 128 8.68 2.02 4.21
C HIS A 128 7.63 3.10 3.88
N HIS A 129 7.88 3.91 2.85
CA HIS A 129 6.96 4.96 2.39
C HIS A 129 6.18 4.43 1.17
N HIS A 130 4.92 4.09 1.39
CA HIS A 130 4.02 3.44 0.42
C HIS A 130 3.12 4.42 -0.34
N SER A 131 3.37 5.74 -0.17
CA SER A 131 2.79 6.79 -1.02
C SER A 131 3.83 7.85 -1.37
N PRO A 132 3.74 8.51 -2.54
CA PRO A 132 4.70 9.54 -2.95
C PRO A 132 4.81 10.71 -1.98
N VAL A 133 3.70 11.05 -1.32
CA VAL A 133 3.58 12.15 -0.36
C VAL A 133 3.15 11.64 1.00
N LEU A 134 3.81 12.12 2.05
CA LEU A 134 3.50 11.79 3.44
C LEU A 134 3.15 13.04 4.23
N MET A 135 2.22 12.89 5.18
CA MET A 135 1.87 13.94 6.14
C MET A 135 2.45 13.61 7.51
N GLN A 136 3.25 14.54 8.06
CA GLN A 136 3.75 14.48 9.43
C GLN A 136 3.14 15.60 10.28
N GLN A 137 3.39 15.54 11.60
CA GLN A 137 2.80 16.48 12.57
C GLN A 137 1.27 16.53 12.44
N VAL A 138 0.67 15.37 12.17
CA VAL A 138 -0.75 15.23 11.86
C VAL A 138 -1.59 15.66 13.05
N ALA A 139 -2.53 16.57 12.79
CA ALA A 139 -3.53 17.05 13.73
C ALA A 139 -4.93 16.76 13.16
N PHE A 140 -5.79 16.17 13.99
CA PHE A 140 -7.19 16.00 13.67
C PHE A 140 -7.91 17.35 13.72
N VAL A 141 -8.61 17.73 12.65
CA VAL A 141 -9.39 18.97 12.58
C VAL A 141 -10.86 18.68 12.82
N GLU A 142 -11.43 17.78 12.02
CA GLU A 142 -12.83 17.40 12.11
C GLU A 142 -13.09 16.02 11.48
N GLY A 143 -14.21 15.42 11.86
CA GLY A 143 -14.64 14.11 11.40
C GLY A 143 -15.75 13.61 12.29
N THR A 144 -16.60 12.74 11.75
CA THR A 144 -17.60 12.03 12.56
C THR A 144 -17.07 10.63 12.82
N PRO A 145 -17.00 10.17 14.08
CA PRO A 145 -16.57 8.80 14.37
C PRO A 145 -17.47 7.79 13.66
N ALA A 146 -16.91 6.65 13.30
CA ALA A 146 -17.68 5.56 12.72
C ALA A 146 -18.84 5.19 13.67
N PRO A 147 -20.03 4.91 13.13
CA PRO A 147 -21.12 4.41 13.94
C PRO A 147 -20.73 3.08 14.60
N PRO A 148 -21.37 2.71 15.73
CA PRO A 148 -21.17 1.39 16.32
C PRO A 148 -21.36 0.28 15.29
N VAL A 149 -20.42 -0.66 15.24
CA VAL A 149 -20.43 -1.77 14.28
C VAL A 149 -21.39 -2.85 14.77
N ASP A 150 -22.33 -3.26 13.90
CA ASP A 150 -23.09 -4.49 14.09
C ASP A 150 -22.25 -5.68 13.61
N CYS A 151 -21.63 -6.37 14.57
CA CYS A 151 -20.72 -7.48 14.27
C CYS A 151 -21.42 -8.69 13.64
N GLY A 152 -22.69 -8.93 13.96
CA GLY A 152 -23.45 -10.05 13.39
C GLY A 152 -23.88 -9.78 11.96
N LEU A 153 -24.13 -8.52 11.59
CA LEU A 153 -24.32 -8.13 10.20
C LEU A 153 -23.00 -8.17 9.42
N LEU A 154 -21.92 -7.68 10.02
CA LEU A 154 -20.61 -7.64 9.38
C LEU A 154 -20.11 -9.05 9.04
N GLU A 155 -20.19 -10.00 9.98
CA GLU A 155 -19.84 -11.41 9.76
C GLU A 155 -20.58 -12.01 8.55
N LYS A 156 -21.90 -11.75 8.44
CA LYS A 156 -22.72 -12.27 7.33
C LYS A 156 -22.30 -11.72 5.99
N ASN A 157 -21.97 -10.43 5.92
CA ASN A 157 -21.54 -9.79 4.67
C ASN A 157 -20.18 -10.36 4.23
N THR A 158 -19.21 -10.47 5.13
CA THR A 158 -17.87 -10.95 4.76
C THR A 158 -17.86 -12.43 4.39
N ALA A 159 -18.73 -13.24 4.98
CA ALA A 159 -18.88 -14.65 4.60
C ALA A 159 -19.35 -14.84 3.14
N GLN A 160 -20.05 -13.86 2.56
CA GLN A 160 -20.51 -13.90 1.16
C GLN A 160 -19.41 -13.51 0.17
N ASP A 161 -18.49 -12.64 0.57
CA ASP A 161 -17.44 -12.07 -0.30
C ASP A 161 -16.11 -12.84 -0.28
N ASN A 162 -15.98 -13.88 0.55
CA ASN A 162 -14.77 -14.69 0.69
C ASN A 162 -14.50 -15.55 -0.57
N GLY A 163 -14.04 -14.92 -1.65
CA GLY A 163 -13.22 -15.53 -2.68
C GLY A 163 -11.87 -15.95 -2.08
N GLY A 164 -11.90 -16.97 -1.23
CA GLY A 164 -10.76 -17.38 -0.42
C GLY A 164 -9.59 -17.88 -1.25
N TYR A 165 -8.39 -17.76 -0.71
CA TYR A 165 -7.18 -18.30 -1.31
C TYR A 165 -7.36 -19.80 -1.61
N ARG A 166 -7.05 -20.17 -2.86
CA ARG A 166 -7.04 -21.55 -3.33
C ARG A 166 -5.75 -21.79 -4.12
N PRO A 167 -4.76 -22.51 -3.56
CA PRO A 167 -4.75 -23.15 -2.24
C PRO A 167 -4.76 -22.14 -1.08
N VAL A 168 -5.19 -22.59 0.11
CA VAL A 168 -5.13 -21.78 1.34
C VAL A 168 -3.67 -21.42 1.66
N LEU A 169 -3.46 -20.22 2.21
CA LEU A 169 -2.14 -19.78 2.63
C LEU A 169 -1.83 -20.31 4.04
N GLN A 170 -0.55 -20.39 4.38
CA GLN A 170 -0.13 -20.53 5.77
C GLN A 170 0.08 -19.14 6.39
N GLY A 171 0.08 -19.07 7.71
CA GLY A 171 0.53 -17.87 8.42
C GLY A 171 1.11 -18.18 9.78
N ILE A 172 1.90 -17.25 10.31
CA ILE A 172 2.45 -17.32 11.68
C ILE A 172 1.97 -16.11 12.47
N VAL A 173 1.52 -16.36 13.70
CA VAL A 173 1.18 -15.31 14.66
C VAL A 173 2.45 -14.57 15.11
N THR A 174 2.44 -13.25 14.98
CA THR A 174 3.55 -12.36 15.37
C THR A 174 3.15 -11.44 16.53
N GLY A 175 4.15 -10.78 17.14
CA GLY A 175 3.99 -9.85 18.27
C GLY A 175 4.61 -10.34 19.56
N THR A 176 4.21 -9.75 20.68
CA THR A 176 4.74 -10.06 22.03
C THR A 176 3.73 -10.73 22.96
N GLU A 177 2.44 -10.73 22.58
CA GLU A 177 1.34 -11.28 23.37
C GLU A 177 0.49 -12.20 22.50
N LYS A 178 -0.30 -13.07 23.15
CA LYS A 178 -1.29 -13.89 22.45
C LYS A 178 -2.32 -13.02 21.72
N VAL A 179 -2.77 -13.49 20.57
CA VAL A 179 -3.74 -12.81 19.73
C VAL A 179 -5.10 -13.48 19.85
N TRP A 180 -6.16 -12.68 19.90
CA TRP A 180 -7.53 -13.18 20.04
C TRP A 180 -8.24 -13.19 18.69
N PHE A 181 -9.00 -14.25 18.44
CA PHE A 181 -9.93 -14.27 17.32
C PHE A 181 -11.12 -13.33 17.57
N HIS A 182 -11.45 -12.57 16.53
CA HIS A 182 -12.63 -11.72 16.43
C HIS A 182 -13.76 -12.47 15.71
N GLU A 183 -15.00 -12.10 16.06
CA GLU A 183 -16.21 -12.66 15.45
C GLU A 183 -16.42 -12.15 14.02
N ALA A 184 -16.02 -10.90 13.76
CA ALA A 184 -16.12 -10.25 12.47
C ALA A 184 -14.86 -9.38 12.24
N PRO A 185 -14.55 -8.96 10.99
CA PRO A 185 -13.39 -8.13 10.68
C PRO A 185 -13.56 -6.71 11.24
N GLY A 186 -13.23 -6.54 12.52
CA GLY A 186 -13.36 -5.27 13.21
C GLY A 186 -12.90 -5.36 14.66
N ARG A 187 -12.09 -4.38 15.11
CA ARG A 187 -11.57 -4.38 16.48
C ARG A 187 -12.68 -4.28 17.53
N ALA A 188 -13.80 -3.64 17.19
CA ALA A 188 -15.00 -3.59 18.02
C ALA A 188 -15.72 -4.96 18.15
N CYS A 189 -15.46 -5.90 17.24
CA CYS A 189 -16.06 -7.23 17.20
C CYS A 189 -15.23 -8.28 17.97
N SER A 190 -14.69 -7.87 19.12
CA SER A 190 -13.93 -8.72 20.01
C SER A 190 -14.87 -9.59 20.84
N ALA A 191 -15.21 -10.78 20.34
CA ALA A 191 -15.89 -11.79 21.14
C ALA A 191 -14.91 -12.64 21.98
N GLN A 192 -13.58 -12.47 21.78
CA GLN A 192 -12.49 -13.18 22.48
C GLN A 192 -12.79 -14.69 22.64
N ARG A 193 -13.27 -15.34 21.58
CA ARG A 193 -13.75 -16.73 21.64
C ARG A 193 -12.61 -17.72 21.86
N ALA A 194 -11.48 -17.48 21.20
CA ALA A 194 -10.27 -18.28 21.27
C ALA A 194 -9.04 -17.38 21.05
N SER A 195 -7.88 -17.85 21.49
CA SER A 195 -6.61 -17.13 21.33
C SER A 195 -5.51 -18.05 20.82
N VAL A 196 -4.61 -17.49 20.04
CA VAL A 196 -3.42 -18.16 19.52
C VAL A 196 -2.16 -17.49 20.08
N GLY A 197 -1.15 -18.30 20.38
CA GLY A 197 0.14 -17.82 20.87
C GLY A 197 1.01 -17.29 19.73
N VAL A 198 1.94 -16.40 20.06
CA VAL A 198 2.99 -15.98 19.13
C VAL A 198 3.79 -17.20 18.67
N GLY A 199 4.04 -17.29 17.37
CA GLY A 199 4.72 -18.43 16.74
C GLY A 199 3.79 -19.57 16.32
N ASP A 200 2.51 -19.55 16.69
CA ASP A 200 1.57 -20.57 16.26
C ASP A 200 1.29 -20.47 14.75
N SER A 201 1.19 -21.63 14.09
CA SER A 201 0.83 -21.73 12.68
C SER A 201 -0.68 -21.62 12.51
N LEU A 202 -1.06 -20.93 11.44
CA LEU A 202 -2.44 -20.68 11.02
C LEU A 202 -2.65 -21.20 9.61
N THR A 203 -3.85 -21.70 9.33
CA THR A 203 -4.35 -21.88 7.97
C THR A 203 -5.17 -20.65 7.58
N VAL A 204 -4.64 -19.84 6.67
CA VAL A 204 -5.23 -18.58 6.22
C VAL A 204 -6.12 -18.82 5.00
N SER A 205 -7.40 -18.48 5.13
CA SER A 205 -8.40 -18.73 4.08
C SER A 205 -8.75 -17.48 3.28
N SER A 206 -8.72 -16.29 3.89
CA SER A 206 -8.92 -15.02 3.19
C SER A 206 -8.26 -13.86 3.93
N VAL A 207 -8.00 -12.79 3.19
CA VAL A 207 -7.51 -11.51 3.69
C VAL A 207 -8.39 -10.44 3.06
N THR A 208 -8.88 -9.48 3.85
CA THR A 208 -9.63 -8.34 3.35
C THR A 208 -8.68 -7.20 2.96
N ASP A 209 -9.11 -6.35 2.02
CA ASP A 209 -8.34 -5.17 1.60
C ASP A 209 -8.03 -4.21 2.75
N ASP A 210 -8.90 -4.16 3.76
CA ASP A 210 -8.68 -3.32 4.93
C ASP A 210 -7.77 -3.98 5.97
N GLY A 211 -7.27 -5.20 5.76
CA GLY A 211 -6.24 -5.82 6.60
C GLY A 211 -6.76 -6.73 7.72
N TRP A 212 -7.79 -7.54 7.45
CA TRP A 212 -8.25 -8.61 8.33
C TRP A 212 -8.03 -9.98 7.71
N VAL A 213 -7.53 -10.92 8.51
CA VAL A 213 -7.23 -12.29 8.10
C VAL A 213 -8.28 -13.23 8.67
N TYR A 214 -8.96 -14.00 7.83
CA TYR A 214 -9.75 -15.14 8.31
C TYR A 214 -8.87 -16.38 8.31
N ALA A 215 -8.65 -16.94 9.50
CA ALA A 215 -7.76 -18.07 9.68
C ALA A 215 -8.32 -19.10 10.66
N SER A 216 -7.77 -20.31 10.58
CA SER A 216 -8.01 -21.38 11.55
C SER A 216 -6.72 -21.90 12.17
N HIS A 217 -6.83 -22.39 13.39
CA HIS A 217 -5.74 -22.96 14.20
C HIS A 217 -6.24 -24.24 14.87
N MET A 218 -5.39 -25.27 14.89
CA MET A 218 -5.67 -26.52 15.60
C MET A 218 -5.05 -26.47 16.99
N GLU A 219 -5.89 -26.43 18.03
CA GLU A 219 -5.43 -26.46 19.41
C GLU A 219 -4.79 -27.83 19.76
N LYS A 220 -4.07 -27.86 20.89
CA LYS A 220 -3.33 -29.06 21.34
C LYS A 220 -4.22 -30.26 21.61
N ASP A 221 -5.49 -30.04 21.93
CA ASP A 221 -6.47 -31.10 22.17
C ASP A 221 -7.16 -31.61 20.88
N GLY A 222 -6.80 -31.04 19.72
CA GLY A 222 -7.38 -31.37 18.43
C GLY A 222 -8.63 -30.55 18.07
N THR A 223 -8.99 -29.53 18.86
CA THR A 223 -10.07 -28.61 18.54
C THR A 223 -9.64 -27.63 17.46
N LEU A 224 -10.41 -27.52 16.38
CA LEU A 224 -10.20 -26.48 15.37
C LEU A 224 -10.93 -25.19 15.80
N VAL A 225 -10.16 -24.11 15.98
CA VAL A 225 -10.69 -22.77 16.21
C VAL A 225 -10.49 -21.92 14.97
N SER A 226 -11.44 -21.04 14.67
CA SER A 226 -11.36 -20.12 13.53
C SER A 226 -11.98 -18.78 13.83
N GLY A 227 -11.52 -17.75 13.12
CA GLY A 227 -12.09 -16.41 13.21
C GLY A 227 -11.22 -15.38 12.51
N TRP A 228 -11.51 -14.12 12.79
CA TRP A 228 -10.80 -12.97 12.23
C TRP A 228 -9.63 -12.53 13.10
N LEU A 229 -8.50 -12.21 12.49
CA LEU A 229 -7.30 -11.67 13.12
C LEU A 229 -6.89 -10.37 12.39
N ASP A 230 -6.28 -9.44 13.11
CA ASP A 230 -5.67 -8.27 12.46
C ASP A 230 -4.44 -8.71 11.67
N GLN A 231 -4.33 -8.35 10.39
CA GLN A 231 -3.23 -8.79 9.53
C GLN A 231 -1.87 -8.31 10.02
N GLY A 232 -1.79 -7.18 10.72
CA GLY A 232 -0.55 -6.74 11.37
C GLY A 232 -0.03 -7.69 12.45
N GLN A 233 -0.81 -8.71 12.83
CA GLN A 233 -0.45 -9.75 13.80
C GLN A 233 -0.21 -11.12 13.15
N VAL A 234 -0.19 -11.20 11.81
CA VAL A 234 -0.01 -12.44 11.06
C VAL A 234 0.93 -12.23 9.88
N VAL A 235 2.07 -12.92 9.86
CA VAL A 235 2.91 -13.01 8.65
C VAL A 235 2.32 -14.08 7.74
N LEU A 236 2.02 -13.73 6.49
CA LEU A 236 1.45 -14.66 5.51
C LEU A 236 2.52 -15.51 4.83
N ASN A 237 2.10 -16.66 4.32
CA ASN A 237 2.93 -17.72 3.74
C ASN A 237 4.13 -18.16 4.60
N ALA A 238 4.13 -17.82 5.88
CA ALA A 238 5.07 -18.31 6.85
C ALA A 238 4.47 -19.55 7.52
N CYS A 239 5.27 -20.59 7.73
CA CYS A 239 4.91 -21.64 8.66
C CYS A 239 6.17 -22.27 9.31
N PRO A 240 6.15 -22.62 10.61
CA PRO A 240 7.35 -23.07 11.33
C PRO A 240 7.94 -24.39 10.80
N SER A 241 7.14 -25.18 10.07
CA SER A 241 7.57 -26.39 9.37
C SER A 241 7.80 -26.19 7.87
N CYS A 242 7.39 -25.04 7.31
CA CYS A 242 7.64 -24.63 5.92
C CYS A 242 9.04 -24.03 5.78
N THR A 243 9.71 -23.77 6.91
CA THR A 243 11.14 -23.48 7.05
C THR A 243 12.02 -24.73 7.07
N GLN A 244 11.52 -25.92 6.70
CA GLN A 244 12.41 -26.76 5.89
C GLN A 244 12.69 -25.90 4.66
N PRO A 245 13.94 -25.45 4.41
CA PRO A 245 14.21 -24.69 3.23
C PRO A 245 13.73 -25.57 2.08
N GLN A 246 12.68 -25.15 1.38
CA GLN A 246 12.84 -25.16 -0.04
C GLN A 246 13.99 -24.19 -0.20
N GLU A 247 15.20 -24.76 -0.24
CA GLU A 247 16.37 -24.10 -0.78
C GLU A 247 15.79 -23.42 -2.03
N ALA A 248 15.62 -22.11 -1.96
CA ALA A 248 16.10 -21.33 -3.06
C ALA A 248 17.50 -21.89 -3.19
N VAL A 249 17.67 -22.79 -4.16
CA VAL A 249 18.98 -23.11 -4.67
C VAL A 249 19.43 -21.74 -5.11
N ALA A 250 20.09 -21.02 -4.20
CA ALA A 250 21.05 -20.02 -4.58
C ALA A 250 21.84 -20.78 -5.62
N PRO A 251 21.79 -20.38 -6.91
CA PRO A 251 22.52 -21.09 -7.94
C PRO A 251 23.90 -21.29 -7.34
N ASP A 252 24.28 -22.56 -7.20
CA ASP A 252 25.50 -22.91 -6.51
C ASP A 252 26.56 -21.95 -7.05
N VAL A 253 27.16 -21.14 -6.18
CA VAL A 253 28.07 -20.08 -6.63
C VAL A 253 29.24 -20.70 -7.40
N THR A 254 29.48 -22.01 -7.21
CA THR A 254 30.40 -22.78 -8.05
C THR A 254 29.87 -23.08 -9.46
N ASP A 255 28.56 -23.20 -9.65
CA ASP A 255 27.90 -23.33 -10.96
C ASP A 255 27.85 -21.96 -11.69
N TYR A 256 27.66 -20.85 -10.95
CA TYR A 256 27.72 -19.50 -11.53
C TYR A 256 29.14 -19.15 -12.03
N LEU A 257 30.18 -19.44 -11.24
CA LEU A 257 31.57 -19.29 -11.68
C LEU A 257 31.91 -20.23 -12.83
N GLY A 258 31.38 -21.46 -12.85
CA GLY A 258 31.52 -22.40 -13.96
C GLY A 258 30.86 -21.89 -15.25
N PHE A 259 29.69 -21.28 -15.15
CA PHE A 259 28.94 -20.73 -16.28
C PHE A 259 29.57 -19.45 -16.84
N VAL A 260 30.08 -18.56 -15.97
CA VAL A 260 30.87 -17.38 -16.38
C VAL A 260 32.16 -17.78 -17.07
N THR A 261 32.86 -18.81 -16.57
CA THR A 261 34.05 -19.37 -17.24
C THR A 261 33.69 -19.92 -18.62
N THR A 262 32.56 -20.63 -18.74
CA THR A 262 32.08 -21.20 -20.01
C THR A 262 31.75 -20.13 -21.05
N CYS A 263 31.10 -19.02 -20.66
CA CYS A 263 30.81 -17.90 -21.57
C CYS A 263 32.06 -17.08 -21.94
N THR A 264 33.09 -17.08 -21.07
CA THR A 264 34.38 -16.44 -21.37
C THR A 264 35.16 -17.26 -22.41
N ASP A 265 35.12 -18.59 -22.31
CA ASP A 265 35.83 -19.50 -23.20
C ASP A 265 35.08 -19.77 -24.53
N ASP A 266 33.74 -19.76 -24.52
CA ASP A 266 32.89 -19.89 -25.70
C ASP A 266 31.68 -18.93 -25.64
N PRO A 267 31.78 -17.72 -26.23
CA PRO A 267 30.72 -16.72 -26.20
C PRO A 267 29.49 -17.09 -27.07
N THR A 268 29.53 -18.21 -27.80
CA THR A 268 28.38 -18.70 -28.58
C THR A 268 27.50 -19.68 -27.81
N PHE A 269 27.85 -20.00 -26.56
CA PHE A 269 27.05 -20.85 -25.70
C PHE A 269 25.66 -20.24 -25.43
N ALA A 270 24.62 -21.06 -25.59
CA ALA A 270 23.24 -20.61 -25.41
C ALA A 270 22.99 -20.19 -23.96
N GLY A 271 22.63 -18.93 -23.75
CA GLY A 271 22.37 -18.33 -22.44
C GLY A 271 23.35 -17.22 -22.03
N CYS A 272 24.47 -17.02 -22.73
CA CYS A 272 25.43 -15.96 -22.38
C CYS A 272 24.85 -14.54 -22.55
N ASN A 273 23.94 -14.33 -23.51
CA ASN A 273 23.27 -13.04 -23.71
C ASN A 273 22.27 -12.70 -22.59
N GLU A 274 21.66 -13.71 -21.96
CA GLU A 274 20.72 -13.52 -20.83
C GLU A 274 21.48 -13.15 -19.55
N LEU A 275 22.69 -13.67 -19.37
CA LEU A 275 23.60 -13.31 -18.29
C LEU A 275 24.08 -11.85 -18.38
N GLU A 276 24.39 -11.37 -19.58
CA GLU A 276 24.76 -9.97 -19.80
C GLU A 276 23.60 -9.01 -19.48
N LEU A 277 22.37 -9.39 -19.85
CA LEU A 277 21.16 -8.65 -19.48
C LEU A 277 20.91 -8.64 -17.97
N MET A 278 21.03 -9.79 -17.29
CA MET A 278 20.91 -9.87 -15.83
C MET A 278 21.99 -9.04 -15.13
N TRP A 279 23.22 -9.05 -15.65
CA TRP A 279 24.32 -8.25 -15.14
C TRP A 279 24.02 -6.76 -15.21
N HIS A 280 23.57 -6.27 -16.37
CA HIS A 280 23.18 -4.86 -16.53
C HIS A 280 22.02 -4.46 -15.61
N GLN A 281 21.03 -5.33 -15.43
CA GLN A 281 19.92 -5.09 -14.49
C GLN A 281 20.41 -4.99 -13.04
N LEU A 282 21.36 -5.82 -12.62
CA LEU A 282 21.95 -5.75 -11.28
C LEU A 282 22.78 -4.48 -11.09
N GLN A 283 23.60 -4.10 -12.07
CA GLN A 283 24.36 -2.84 -12.02
C GLN A 283 23.43 -1.62 -11.95
N GLU A 284 22.32 -1.64 -12.68
CA GLU A 284 21.31 -0.59 -12.62
C GLU A 284 20.59 -0.56 -11.26
N LYS A 285 20.17 -1.72 -10.75
CA LYS A 285 19.52 -1.87 -9.44
C LYS A 285 20.39 -1.35 -8.29
N TYR A 286 21.71 -1.55 -8.37
CA TYR A 286 22.66 -1.17 -7.31
C TYR A 286 23.52 0.07 -7.65
N ARG A 287 23.15 0.86 -8.67
CA ARG A 287 23.93 2.01 -9.16
C ARG A 287 24.36 3.00 -8.06
N ASN A 288 23.57 3.12 -6.99
CA ASN A 288 23.82 4.05 -5.89
C ASN A 288 24.43 3.39 -4.63
N ASN A 289 24.73 2.09 -4.66
CA ASN A 289 25.29 1.32 -3.54
C ASN A 289 26.74 0.88 -3.84
N GLN A 290 27.68 1.81 -3.66
CA GLN A 290 29.10 1.64 -4.01
C GLN A 290 29.79 0.38 -3.44
N PRO A 291 29.55 -0.03 -2.16
CA PRO A 291 30.09 -1.27 -1.63
C PRO A 291 29.61 -2.53 -2.37
N MET A 292 28.33 -2.57 -2.76
CA MET A 292 27.76 -3.69 -3.52
C MET A 292 28.23 -3.71 -4.97
N LEU A 293 28.39 -2.54 -5.60
CA LEU A 293 28.99 -2.43 -6.92
C LEU A 293 30.45 -2.89 -6.94
N ALA A 294 31.22 -2.63 -5.88
CA ALA A 294 32.59 -3.11 -5.76
C ALA A 294 32.66 -4.65 -5.67
N LEU A 295 31.76 -5.26 -4.89
CA LEU A 295 31.63 -6.73 -4.80
C LEU A 295 31.22 -7.37 -6.13
N LEU A 296 30.32 -6.73 -6.88
CA LEU A 296 29.96 -7.17 -8.22
C LEU A 296 31.17 -7.02 -9.16
N GLY A 297 31.78 -5.83 -9.21
CA GLY A 297 32.87 -5.49 -10.13
C GLY A 297 34.14 -6.35 -10.01
N GLU A 298 34.40 -6.98 -8.87
CA GLU A 298 35.54 -7.90 -8.70
C GLU A 298 35.35 -9.26 -9.40
N THR A 299 34.15 -9.58 -9.88
CA THR A 299 33.81 -10.94 -10.39
C THR A 299 33.54 -11.05 -11.90
N TRP A 300 33.73 -9.98 -12.68
CA TRP A 300 33.63 -10.05 -14.15
C TRP A 300 34.93 -9.60 -14.82
N PRO A 301 35.72 -10.50 -15.42
CA PRO A 301 36.81 -10.09 -16.28
C PRO A 301 36.24 -9.58 -17.61
N HIS A 302 36.84 -8.50 -18.11
CA HIS A 302 36.57 -7.93 -19.42
C HIS A 302 36.47 -9.01 -20.52
N LEU A 303 35.35 -9.01 -21.25
CA LEU A 303 35.33 -9.40 -22.67
C LEU A 303 36.05 -8.31 -23.49
#